data_AF-A0A969V4P2-F1
#
_entry.id   AF-A0A969V4P2-F1
#
_cell.length_a   1.000
_cell.length_b   1.000
_cell.length_c   1.000
_cell.angle_alpha   90.00
_cell.angle_beta   90.00
_cell.angle_gamma   90.00
#
_symmetry.space_group_name_H-M   'P 1'
#
loop_
_entity.id
_entity.type
_entity.pdbx_description
1 polymer ?
#
loop_
_entity_poly.entity_id
_entity_poly.type
_entity_poly.pdbx_seq_one_letter_code
_entity_poly.pdbx_strand_id
1 'polypeptide(L)'
;MGKAQQPSYGGISQSVSGGQMYGGMQAVQGNNNQQTMTNHATSEENHSLAQTAQEIQQLLQRLERTYPTKTSSEKMMVVVKAVDEIENNPSFKARVVGVLKAGGSEALKELINHPLVNIMMASIEGWQEAG
;
A
#
# COMPACT_ATOMS: atom_id res chain seq x y z
N MET A 1 -58.84 14.61 35.09
CA MET A 1 -57.50 14.02 35.30
C MET A 1 -57.47 12.70 34.55
N GLY A 2 -56.60 12.36 33.61
CA GLY A 2 -55.46 12.99 32.94
C GLY A 2 -55.05 11.96 31.87
N LYS A 3 -54.83 12.39 30.63
CA LYS A 3 -54.91 11.55 29.43
C LYS A 3 -53.71 10.62 29.24
N ALA A 4 -53.96 9.49 28.59
CA ALA A 4 -52.95 8.54 28.12
C ALA A 4 -51.85 9.23 27.30
N GLN A 5 -50.59 8.89 27.59
CA GLN A 5 -49.43 9.33 26.83
C GLN A 5 -48.90 8.14 26.01
N GLN A 6 -49.13 8.21 24.70
CA GLN A 6 -48.47 7.39 23.69
C GLN A 6 -47.02 7.86 23.54
N PRO A 7 -46.01 6.97 23.39
CA PRO A 7 -44.68 7.38 23.00
C PRO A 7 -44.66 7.76 21.52
N SER A 8 -44.27 9.01 21.28
CA SER A 8 -44.03 9.61 19.96
C SER A 8 -42.89 8.89 19.25
N TYR A 9 -43.18 8.15 18.18
CA TYR A 9 -42.16 7.73 17.22
C TYR A 9 -41.67 8.97 16.47
N GLY A 10 -40.48 9.45 16.84
CA GLY A 10 -39.78 10.50 16.10
C GLY A 10 -39.49 10.01 14.68
N GLY A 11 -40.18 10.61 13.70
CA GLY A 11 -39.93 10.36 12.29
C GLY A 11 -38.52 10.82 11.92
N ILE A 12 -37.71 9.90 11.39
CA ILE A 12 -36.47 10.26 10.72
C ILE A 12 -36.87 10.94 9.40
N SER A 13 -36.81 12.27 9.38
CA SER A 13 -36.92 13.06 8.16
C SER A 13 -35.59 12.96 7.42
N GLN A 14 -35.53 12.19 6.32
CA GLN A 14 -34.36 12.12 5.45
C GLN A 14 -34.71 12.79 4.12
N SER A 15 -34.46 14.09 4.02
CA SER A 15 -34.52 14.82 2.75
C SER A 15 -33.25 14.49 1.96
N VAL A 16 -33.33 13.50 1.06
CA VAL A 16 -32.26 13.19 0.11
C VAL A 16 -32.46 14.06 -1.13
N SER A 17 -31.98 15.31 -1.05
CA SER A 17 -31.88 16.19 -2.22
C SER A 17 -30.52 16.01 -2.86
N GLY A 18 -30.49 15.31 -4.00
CA GLY A 18 -29.51 15.48 -5.07
C GLY A 18 -28.03 15.36 -4.68
N GLY A 19 -27.50 14.14 -4.63
CA GLY A 19 -26.06 13.90 -4.63
C GLY A 19 -25.76 12.41 -4.59
N GLN A 20 -25.20 11.85 -5.66
CA GLN A 20 -24.65 10.50 -5.66
C GLN A 20 -23.47 10.46 -4.67
N MET A 21 -23.67 9.92 -3.47
CA MET A 21 -22.60 9.72 -2.49
C MET A 21 -21.90 8.39 -2.80
N TYR A 22 -20.94 8.45 -3.73
CA TYR A 22 -19.90 7.43 -3.89
C TYR A 22 -18.87 7.65 -2.78
N GLY A 23 -18.84 6.77 -1.79
CA GLY A 23 -17.79 6.74 -0.77
C GLY A 23 -18.28 6.99 0.65
N GLY A 24 -18.19 5.91 1.45
CA GLY A 24 -17.93 5.91 2.89
C GLY A 24 -18.71 6.88 3.76
N MET A 25 -19.88 6.46 4.25
CA MET A 25 -20.39 6.86 5.57
C MET A 25 -21.32 5.75 6.07
N GLN A 26 -20.80 4.90 6.94
CA GLN A 26 -21.57 3.86 7.64
C GLN A 26 -22.10 4.47 8.94
N ALA A 27 -23.41 4.43 9.14
CA ALA A 27 -24.06 5.00 10.32
C ALA A 27 -23.52 4.32 11.59
N VAL A 28 -22.83 5.09 12.44
CA VAL A 28 -22.36 4.65 13.76
C VAL A 28 -23.50 4.71 14.76
N GLN A 29 -24.09 3.56 15.07
CA GLN A 29 -24.93 3.39 16.25
C GLN A 29 -24.80 1.95 16.77
N GLY A 30 -24.04 1.77 17.85
CA GLY A 30 -23.96 0.50 18.57
C GLY A 30 -22.63 0.30 19.28
N ASN A 31 -22.66 0.46 20.60
CA ASN A 31 -21.57 0.24 21.54
C ASN A 31 -20.96 -1.18 21.37
N ASN A 32 -19.62 -1.29 21.27
CA ASN A 32 -18.81 -2.52 21.21
C ASN A 32 -18.63 -3.29 19.88
N ASN A 33 -18.55 -2.59 18.74
CA ASN A 33 -18.01 -3.20 17.52
C ASN A 33 -16.51 -2.88 17.37
N GLN A 34 -15.65 -3.77 17.90
CA GLN A 34 -14.35 -4.03 17.27
C GLN A 34 -14.63 -4.75 15.95
N GLN A 35 -15.22 -4.04 14.99
CA GLN A 35 -15.23 -4.47 13.60
C GLN A 35 -13.83 -4.17 13.08
N THR A 36 -12.95 -5.16 13.18
CA THR A 36 -11.82 -5.28 12.28
C THR A 36 -12.39 -5.34 10.87
N MET A 37 -12.57 -4.19 10.23
CA MET A 37 -12.87 -4.10 8.81
C MET A 37 -11.64 -4.58 8.04
N THR A 38 -11.49 -5.89 7.90
CA THR A 38 -10.68 -6.49 6.85
C THR A 38 -11.42 -6.33 5.52
N ASN A 39 -11.47 -5.09 5.02
CA ASN A 39 -12.01 -4.80 3.69
C ASN A 39 -11.20 -3.72 2.95
N HIS A 40 -9.89 -3.68 3.20
CA HIS A 40 -8.93 -2.73 2.60
C HIS A 40 -8.10 -3.35 1.45
N ALA A 41 -8.39 -4.58 1.03
CA ALA A 41 -7.45 -5.37 0.22
C ALA A 41 -7.40 -5.06 -1.29
N THR A 42 -8.12 -4.06 -1.80
CA THR A 42 -8.19 -3.87 -3.27
C THR A 42 -7.88 -2.46 -3.77
N SER A 43 -8.02 -1.41 -2.96
CA SER A 43 -7.67 -0.05 -3.38
C SER A 43 -6.39 0.47 -2.73
N GLU A 44 -6.15 0.14 -1.45
CA GLU A 44 -4.92 0.57 -0.75
C GLU A 44 -3.73 -0.34 -1.07
N GLU A 45 -3.97 -1.64 -1.26
CA GLU A 45 -2.93 -2.61 -1.66
C GLU A 45 -2.39 -2.31 -3.06
N ASN A 46 -3.28 -2.05 -4.02
CA ASN A 46 -2.88 -1.66 -5.38
C ASN A 46 -2.20 -0.30 -5.42
N HIS A 47 -2.62 0.64 -4.57
CA HIS A 47 -1.94 1.93 -4.44
C HIS A 47 -0.54 1.74 -3.84
N SER A 48 -0.42 0.92 -2.78
CA SER A 48 0.85 0.60 -2.12
C SER A 48 1.84 -0.12 -3.05
N LEU A 49 1.35 -1.08 -3.86
CA LEU A 49 2.15 -1.79 -4.87
C LEU A 49 2.71 -0.83 -5.94
N ALA A 50 1.84 -0.03 -6.58
CA ALA A 50 2.26 0.91 -7.62
C ALA A 50 3.19 2.01 -7.07
N GLN A 51 2.91 2.52 -5.87
CA GLN A 51 3.78 3.49 -5.19
C GLN A 51 5.15 2.89 -4.86
N THR A 52 5.18 1.68 -4.30
CA THR A 52 6.42 0.99 -3.96
C THR A 52 7.25 0.70 -5.21
N ALA A 53 6.60 0.27 -6.31
CA ALA A 53 7.24 0.10 -7.61
C ALA A 53 7.86 1.42 -8.11
N GLN A 54 7.11 2.51 -8.04
CA GLN A 54 7.58 3.83 -8.46
C GLN A 54 8.78 4.31 -7.63
N GLU A 55 8.74 4.14 -6.31
CA GLU A 55 9.84 4.52 -5.43
C GLU A 55 11.11 3.70 -5.70
N ILE A 56 10.98 2.39 -5.92
CA ILE A 56 12.09 1.52 -6.33
C ILE A 56 12.66 1.97 -7.68
N GLN A 57 11.81 2.26 -8.65
CA GLN A 57 12.24 2.72 -9.97
C GLN A 57 13.00 4.04 -9.87
N GLN A 58 12.51 4.99 -9.07
CA GLN A 58 13.15 6.28 -8.84
C GLN A 58 14.49 6.13 -8.11
N LEU A 59 14.58 5.20 -7.15
CA LEU A 59 15.82 4.88 -6.44
C LEU A 59 16.88 4.37 -7.43
N LEU A 60 16.54 3.38 -8.25
CA LEU A 60 17.44 2.83 -9.27
C LEU A 60 17.89 3.93 -10.25
N GLN A 61 16.95 4.69 -10.82
CA GLN A 61 17.27 5.80 -11.74
C GLN A 61 18.17 6.86 -11.11
N ARG A 62 17.99 7.17 -9.82
CA ARG A 62 18.86 8.12 -9.11
C ARG A 62 20.27 7.57 -8.97
N LEU A 63 20.41 6.30 -8.62
CA LEU A 63 21.71 5.63 -8.47
C LEU A 63 22.45 5.52 -9.81
N GLU A 64 21.75 5.27 -10.93
CA GLU A 64 22.38 5.23 -12.26
C GLU A 64 22.95 6.59 -12.72
N ARG A 65 22.50 7.71 -12.14
CA ARG A 65 23.10 9.02 -12.41
C ARG A 65 24.44 9.22 -11.73
N THR A 66 24.68 8.49 -10.62
CA THR A 66 25.89 8.64 -9.80
C THR A 66 26.86 7.48 -9.99
N TYR A 67 26.37 6.30 -10.36
CA TYR A 67 27.14 5.08 -10.56
C TYR A 67 27.02 4.62 -12.01
N PRO A 68 28.14 4.30 -12.69
CA PRO A 68 28.09 3.73 -14.03
C PRO A 68 27.37 2.37 -14.03
N THR A 69 26.83 1.97 -15.19
CA THR A 69 26.09 0.71 -15.38
C THR A 69 26.50 -0.05 -16.65
N LYS A 70 27.73 0.17 -17.14
CA LYS A 70 28.21 -0.38 -18.42
C LYS A 70 28.59 -1.86 -18.28
N THR A 71 29.23 -2.23 -17.17
CA THR A 71 29.69 -3.59 -16.89
C THR A 71 28.78 -4.31 -15.90
N SER A 72 28.89 -5.64 -15.82
CA SER A 72 28.12 -6.43 -14.85
C SER A 72 28.42 -6.05 -13.40
N SER A 73 29.69 -5.78 -13.06
CA SER A 73 30.09 -5.37 -11.70
C SER A 73 29.52 -4.00 -11.32
N GLU A 74 29.50 -3.07 -12.28
CA GLU A 74 28.90 -1.74 -12.12
C GLU A 74 27.38 -1.82 -11.89
N LYS A 75 26.68 -2.65 -12.67
CA LYS A 75 25.25 -2.93 -12.45
C LYS A 75 24.98 -3.52 -11.07
N MET A 76 25.80 -4.47 -10.63
CA MET A 76 25.68 -5.06 -9.30
C MET A 76 25.90 -4.04 -8.19
N MET A 77 26.85 -3.11 -8.36
CA MET A 77 27.06 -2.02 -7.41
C MET A 77 25.83 -1.13 -7.27
N VAL A 78 25.12 -0.81 -8.36
CA VAL A 78 23.83 -0.08 -8.28
C VAL A 78 22.79 -0.88 -7.51
N VAL A 79 22.68 -2.19 -7.74
CA VAL A 79 21.75 -3.06 -7.00
C VAL A 79 22.08 -3.07 -5.51
N VAL A 80 23.34 -3.29 -5.13
CA VAL A 80 23.78 -3.28 -3.73
C VAL A 80 23.45 -1.95 -3.06
N LYS A 81 23.68 -0.82 -3.74
CA LYS A 81 23.31 0.50 -3.19
C LYS A 81 21.81 0.69 -3.04
N ALA A 82 21.00 0.19 -3.99
CA ALA A 82 19.55 0.24 -3.86
C ALA A 82 19.07 -0.58 -2.66
N VAL A 83 19.60 -1.79 -2.48
CA VAL A 83 19.31 -2.66 -1.33
C VAL A 83 19.70 -1.95 -0.03
N ASP A 84 20.93 -1.44 0.08
CA ASP A 84 21.41 -0.69 1.25
C ASP A 84 20.48 0.49 1.60
N GLU A 85 20.05 1.27 0.60
CA GLU A 85 19.17 2.43 0.82
C GLU A 85 17.77 2.02 1.29
N ILE A 86 17.23 0.91 0.80
CA ILE A 86 15.97 0.36 1.28
C ILE A 86 16.14 -0.15 2.72
N GLU A 87 17.23 -0.87 3.02
CA GLU A 87 17.48 -1.41 4.36
C GLU A 87 17.66 -0.33 5.42
N ASN A 88 18.34 0.77 5.07
CA ASN A 88 18.53 1.91 5.96
C ASN A 88 17.27 2.78 6.11
N ASN A 89 16.18 2.47 5.40
CA ASN A 89 14.89 3.13 5.55
C ASN A 89 13.82 2.13 6.03
N PRO A 90 13.63 1.97 7.36
CA PRO A 90 12.73 0.97 7.92
C PRO A 90 11.29 1.06 7.40
N SER A 91 10.78 2.27 7.22
CA SER A 91 9.42 2.50 6.69
C SER A 91 9.31 2.08 5.22
N PHE A 92 10.35 2.28 4.42
CA PHE A 92 10.36 1.82 3.04
C PHE A 92 10.55 0.31 2.95
N LYS A 93 11.49 -0.28 3.70
CA LYS A 93 11.67 -1.74 3.80
C LYS A 93 10.38 -2.45 4.19
N ALA A 94 9.65 -1.93 5.17
CA ALA A 94 8.37 -2.51 5.61
C ALA A 94 7.32 -2.52 4.47
N ARG A 95 7.24 -1.45 3.68
CA ARG A 95 6.34 -1.38 2.51
C ARG A 95 6.75 -2.37 1.42
N VAL A 96 8.04 -2.45 1.11
CA VAL A 96 8.58 -3.42 0.14
C VAL A 96 8.25 -4.85 0.57
N VAL A 97 8.51 -5.21 1.83
CA VAL A 97 8.17 -6.55 2.36
C VAL A 97 6.66 -6.78 2.36
N GLY A 98 5.86 -5.78 2.73
CA GLY A 98 4.40 -5.86 2.71
C GLY A 98 3.86 -6.15 1.31
N VAL A 99 4.34 -5.42 0.31
CA VAL A 99 3.98 -5.63 -1.10
C VAL A 99 4.44 -7.00 -1.61
N LEU A 100 5.66 -7.44 -1.24
CA LEU A 100 6.14 -8.77 -1.61
C LEU A 100 5.27 -9.88 -0.99
N LYS A 101 4.80 -9.73 0.25
CA LYS A 101 3.92 -10.70 0.92
C LYS A 101 2.49 -10.70 0.35
N ALA A 102 1.99 -9.54 -0.06
CA ALA A 102 0.63 -9.35 -0.56
C ALA A 102 0.48 -9.65 -2.06
N GLY A 103 1.33 -9.03 -2.89
CA GLY A 103 1.28 -9.11 -4.36
C GLY A 103 2.32 -10.03 -4.99
N GLY A 104 3.31 -10.50 -4.23
CA GLY A 104 4.41 -11.31 -4.76
C GLY A 104 5.48 -10.51 -5.51
N SER A 105 6.62 -11.14 -5.78
CA SER A 105 7.74 -10.47 -6.48
C SER A 105 7.43 -10.21 -7.96
N GLU A 106 6.61 -11.03 -8.61
CA GLU A 106 6.25 -10.86 -10.03
C GLU A 106 5.38 -9.61 -10.27
N ALA A 107 4.33 -9.39 -9.47
CA ALA A 107 3.48 -8.20 -9.63
C ALA A 107 4.26 -6.90 -9.40
N LEU A 108 5.23 -6.92 -8.48
CA LEU A 108 6.12 -5.78 -8.25
C LEU A 108 7.09 -5.58 -9.42
N LYS A 109 7.67 -6.65 -9.97
CA LYS A 109 8.55 -6.59 -11.16
C LYS A 109 7.84 -5.99 -12.37
N GLU A 110 6.61 -6.41 -12.65
CA GLU A 110 5.84 -5.96 -13.81
C GLU A 110 5.61 -4.44 -13.84
N LEU A 111 5.56 -3.82 -12.67
CA LEU A 111 5.34 -2.37 -12.53
C LEU A 111 6.63 -1.54 -12.57
N ILE A 112 7.80 -2.18 -12.48
CA ILE A 112 9.09 -1.51 -12.46
C ILE A 112 9.76 -1.67 -13.82
N ASN A 113 9.79 -0.60 -14.60
CA ASN A 113 10.45 -0.61 -15.89
C ASN A 113 11.96 -0.33 -15.74
N HIS A 114 12.71 -1.33 -15.28
CA HIS A 114 14.15 -1.19 -15.05
C HIS A 114 14.94 -2.50 -15.30
N PRO A 115 16.04 -2.50 -16.07
CA PRO A 115 16.79 -3.73 -16.38
C PRO A 115 17.43 -4.39 -15.16
N LEU A 116 17.64 -3.64 -14.08
CA LEU A 116 18.20 -4.15 -12.82
C LEU A 116 17.16 -4.72 -11.86
N VAL A 117 15.85 -4.59 -12.14
CA VAL A 117 14.81 -5.00 -11.19
C VAL A 117 14.89 -6.49 -10.86
N ASN A 118 15.13 -7.35 -11.86
CA ASN A 118 15.20 -8.80 -11.65
C ASN A 118 16.33 -9.19 -10.69
N ILE A 119 17.48 -8.52 -10.81
CA ILE A 119 18.66 -8.77 -9.95
C ILE A 119 18.39 -8.27 -8.54
N MET A 120 17.79 -7.08 -8.42
CA MET A 120 17.45 -6.50 -7.13
C MET A 120 16.38 -7.32 -6.40
N MET A 121 15.35 -7.81 -7.11
CA MET A 121 14.29 -8.64 -6.53
C MET A 121 14.85 -9.92 -5.92
N ALA A 122 15.74 -10.62 -6.63
CA ALA A 122 16.43 -11.79 -6.09
C ALA A 122 17.24 -11.47 -4.82
N SER A 123 17.68 -10.22 -4.65
CA SER A 123 18.44 -9.79 -3.47
C SER A 123 17.53 -9.49 -2.25
N ILE A 124 16.26 -9.12 -2.49
CA ILE A 124 15.32 -8.70 -1.44
C ILE A 124 14.23 -9.72 -1.12
N GLU A 125 14.07 -10.75 -1.96
CA GLU A 125 13.14 -11.88 -1.72
C GLU A 125 13.41 -12.55 -0.36
N GLY A 126 14.68 -12.62 0.07
CA GLY A 126 15.07 -13.12 1.39
C GLY A 126 14.52 -12.33 2.59
N TRP A 127 14.01 -11.10 2.40
CA TRP A 127 13.39 -10.34 3.50
C TRP A 127 12.00 -10.84 3.89
N GLN A 128 11.37 -11.68 3.06
CA GLN A 128 10.02 -12.19 3.35
C GLN A 128 10.01 -13.18 4.53
N GLU A 129 11.12 -13.89 4.75
CA GLU A 129 11.28 -14.94 5.78
C GLU A 129 11.73 -14.41 7.14
N ALA A 130 12.29 -13.19 7.20
CA ALA A 130 12.89 -12.61 8.40
C ALA A 130 11.86 -11.90 9.33
N GLY A 131 10.59 -12.31 9.31
CA GLY A 131 9.49 -11.67 10.04
C GLY A 131 8.90 -12.53 11.16
#